data_AF-A0A4R8WV43-F1
#
_entry.id   AF-A0A4R8WV43-F1
#
_cell.length_a   1.000
_cell.length_b   1.000
_cell.length_c   1.000
_cell.angle_alpha   90.00
_cell.angle_beta   90.00
_cell.angle_gamma   90.00
#
_symmetry.space_group_name_H-M   'P 1'
#
loop_
_entity.id
_entity.type
_entity.pdbx_description
1 polymer ?
#
loop_
_entity_poly.entity_id
_entity_poly.type
_entity_poly.pdbx_seq_one_letter_code
_entity_poly.pdbx_strand_id
1 'polypeptide(L)'
;MFRTLKPGGRLGISDVVAENQLSAEDRIQRGTFAGCIAGALSHQEYVSALTAAGFVDVSVDYTHEVAPEMHGAIVKAVKPAFQHFQVVPAGRI
;
A
#
# COMPACT_ATOMS: atom_id res chain seq x y z
N MET A 1 1.24 -10.45 1.37
CA MET A 1 0.44 -10.76 0.16
C MET A 1 1.31 -11.15 -1.04
N PHE A 2 2.37 -10.39 -1.37
CA PHE A 2 3.20 -10.64 -2.56
C PHE A 2 3.67 -12.09 -2.76
N ARG A 3 4.15 -12.76 -1.69
CA ARG A 3 4.65 -14.14 -1.73
C ARG A 3 3.60 -15.13 -2.24
N THR A 4 2.33 -14.96 -1.89
CA THR A 4 1.27 -15.95 -2.13
C THR A 4 0.55 -15.77 -3.46
N LEU A 5 0.63 -14.59 -4.08
CA LEU A 5 0.06 -14.36 -5.41
C LEU A 5 0.90 -15.09 -6.47
N LYS A 6 0.24 -15.72 -7.45
CA LYS A 6 0.91 -16.19 -8.68
C LYS A 6 1.47 -15.00 -9.47
N PRO A 7 2.49 -15.19 -10.34
CA PRO A 7 2.93 -14.14 -11.26
C PRO A 7 1.75 -13.59 -12.08
N GLY A 8 1.66 -12.27 -12.21
CA GLY A 8 0.52 -11.57 -12.83
C GLY A 8 -0.74 -11.50 -11.95
N GLY A 9 -0.69 -11.98 -10.71
CA GLY A 9 -1.79 -11.89 -9.75
C GLY A 9 -2.06 -10.46 -9.31
N ARG A 10 -3.31 -10.18 -8.93
CA ARG A 10 -3.78 -8.84 -8.52
C ARG A 10 -4.03 -8.78 -7.02
N LEU A 11 -3.71 -7.64 -6.43
CA LEU A 11 -4.13 -7.21 -5.11
C LEU A 11 -5.28 -6.21 -5.27
N GLY A 12 -6.34 -6.37 -4.47
CA GLY A 12 -7.42 -5.41 -4.33
C GLY A 12 -7.96 -5.44 -2.91
N ILE A 13 -7.89 -4.33 -2.19
CA ILE A 13 -8.41 -4.20 -0.82
C ILE A 13 -9.18 -2.89 -0.65
N SER A 14 -10.13 -2.88 0.29
CA SER A 14 -10.75 -1.66 0.80
C SER A 14 -10.14 -1.38 2.17
N ASP A 15 -9.73 -0.13 2.42
CA ASP A 15 -9.10 0.26 3.68
C ASP A 15 -9.37 1.74 4.02
N VAL A 16 -9.06 2.15 5.25
CA VAL A 16 -9.01 3.57 5.64
C VAL A 16 -7.62 4.13 5.33
N VAL A 17 -7.57 5.26 4.62
CA VAL A 17 -6.34 5.89 4.16
C VAL A 17 -6.33 7.36 4.53
N ALA A 18 -5.23 7.82 5.11
CA ALA A 18 -5.01 9.22 5.42
C ALA A 18 -4.51 10.01 4.20
N GLU A 19 -4.78 11.31 4.18
CA GLU A 19 -4.05 12.22 3.31
C GLU A 19 -2.58 12.38 3.75
N ASN A 20 -1.71 12.75 2.81
CA ASN A 20 -0.25 12.69 3.01
C ASN A 20 0.27 13.68 4.05
N GLN A 21 -0.42 14.79 4.24
CA GLN A 21 -0.04 15.84 5.20
C GLN A 21 -0.32 15.47 6.66
N LEU A 22 -1.07 14.39 6.91
CA LEU A 22 -1.42 13.98 8.26
C LEU A 22 -0.28 13.25 8.94
N SER A 23 0.19 13.80 10.07
CA SER A 23 1.11 13.08 10.96
C SER A 23 0.41 11.90 11.63
N ALA A 24 1.19 10.99 12.22
CA ALA A 24 0.63 9.87 12.98
C ALA A 24 -0.16 10.38 14.19
N GLU A 25 0.32 11.46 14.83
CA GLU A 25 -0.34 12.13 15.94
C GLU A 25 -1.70 12.69 15.53
N ASP A 26 -1.80 13.33 14.36
CA ASP A 26 -3.08 13.84 13.85
C ASP A 26 -4.09 12.71 13.61
N ARG A 27 -3.63 11.56 13.09
CA ARG A 27 -4.48 10.38 12.88
C ARG A 27 -4.99 9.81 14.20
N ILE A 28 -4.16 9.79 15.24
CA ILE A 28 -4.57 9.37 16.60
C ILE A 28 -5.62 10.32 17.18
N GLN A 29 -5.51 11.63 16.97
CA GLN A 29 -6.51 12.58 17.44
C GLN A 29 -7.87 12.43 16.74
N ARG A 30 -7.89 11.91 15.50
CA ARG A 30 -9.12 11.72 14.72
C ARG A 30 -9.89 10.43 15.04
N GLY A 31 -9.29 9.46 15.73
CA GLY A 31 -9.99 8.23 16.08
C GLY A 31 -9.12 7.15 16.70
N THR A 32 -9.68 5.94 16.84
CA THR A 32 -9.02 4.84 17.55
C THR A 32 -8.35 3.85 16.60
N PHE A 33 -7.44 3.04 17.13
CA PHE A 33 -6.87 1.90 16.40
C PHE A 33 -7.93 0.84 16.06
N ALA A 34 -8.84 0.54 16.99
CA ALA A 34 -9.92 -0.43 16.76
C ALA A 34 -10.91 0.03 15.67
N GLY A 35 -11.03 1.34 15.45
CA GLY A 35 -11.81 1.93 14.36
C GLY A 35 -11.04 2.09 13.05
N CYS A 36 -9.81 1.57 12.94
CA CYS A 36 -8.93 1.70 11.78
C CYS A 36 -8.52 3.15 11.42
N ILE A 37 -8.67 4.11 12.34
CA ILE A 37 -8.33 5.52 12.09
C ILE A 37 -6.88 5.80 12.52
N ALA A 38 -6.54 5.56 13.79
CA ALA A 38 -5.22 5.91 14.33
C ALA A 38 -4.05 5.21 13.62
N GLY A 39 -4.29 4.01 13.09
CA GLY A 39 -3.30 3.20 12.38
C GLY A 39 -3.35 3.31 10.86
N ALA A 40 -4.22 4.17 10.29
CA ALA A 40 -4.33 4.30 8.84
C ALA A 40 -3.00 4.79 8.26
N LEU A 41 -2.52 4.15 7.18
CA LEU A 41 -1.41 4.68 6.41
C LEU A 41 -1.88 5.84 5.53
N SER A 42 -0.97 6.75 5.18
CA SER A 42 -1.24 7.75 4.15
C SER A 42 -1.22 7.12 2.76
N HIS A 43 -1.75 7.84 1.78
CA HIS A 43 -1.68 7.43 0.38
C HIS A 43 -0.23 7.13 -0.06
N GLN A 44 0.73 8.02 0.25
CA GLN A 44 2.12 7.84 -0.12
C GLN A 44 2.78 6.68 0.64
N GLU A 45 2.42 6.46 1.90
CA GLU A 45 2.88 5.30 2.67
C GLU A 45 2.40 3.98 2.04
N TYR A 46 1.14 3.88 1.63
CA TYR A 46 0.63 2.71 0.88
C TYR A 46 1.40 2.48 -0.42
N VAL A 47 1.52 3.52 -1.26
CA VAL A 47 2.21 3.44 -2.55
C VAL A 47 3.66 2.99 -2.35
N SER A 48 4.36 3.58 -1.38
CA SER A 48 5.76 3.28 -1.09
C SER A 48 5.93 1.86 -0.56
N ALA A 49 5.09 1.44 0.39
CA ALA A 49 5.14 0.11 0.98
C ALA A 49 4.84 -1.01 -0.03
N LEU A 50 3.82 -0.83 -0.89
CA LEU A 50 3.48 -1.81 -1.92
C LEU A 50 4.55 -1.89 -3.01
N THR A 51 5.10 -0.74 -3.43
CA THR A 51 6.21 -0.69 -4.39
C THR A 51 7.46 -1.36 -3.83
N ALA A 52 7.82 -1.07 -2.57
CA ALA A 52 8.95 -1.71 -1.90
C ALA A 52 8.77 -3.22 -1.74
N ALA A 53 7.53 -3.69 -1.58
CA ALA A 53 7.20 -5.12 -1.55
C ALA A 53 7.28 -5.81 -2.93
N GLY A 54 7.52 -5.05 -4.01
CA GLY A 54 7.70 -5.54 -5.38
C GLY A 54 6.43 -5.52 -6.24
N PHE A 55 5.34 -4.92 -5.76
CA PHE A 55 4.15 -4.70 -6.60
C PHE A 55 4.39 -3.58 -7.62
N VAL A 56 3.71 -3.68 -8.75
CA VAL A 56 3.63 -2.65 -9.80
C VAL A 56 2.18 -2.21 -10.00
N ASP A 57 1.95 -1.18 -10.80
CA ASP A 57 0.63 -0.62 -11.09
C ASP A 57 -0.19 -0.31 -9.82
N VAL A 58 0.48 0.24 -8.81
CA VAL A 58 -0.14 0.59 -7.53
C VAL A 58 -1.05 1.80 -7.70
N SER A 59 -2.29 1.70 -7.22
CA SER A 59 -3.25 2.81 -7.14
C SER A 59 -3.98 2.78 -5.80
N VAL A 60 -4.26 3.97 -5.27
CA VAL A 60 -5.00 4.18 -4.03
C VAL A 60 -6.06 5.23 -4.34
N ASP A 61 -7.28 4.76 -4.63
CA ASP A 61 -8.37 5.63 -5.06
C ASP A 61 -9.30 5.91 -3.88
N TYR A 62 -9.36 7.16 -3.41
CA TYR A 62 -10.31 7.57 -2.37
C TYR A 62 -11.75 7.41 -2.83
N THR A 63 -12.64 7.07 -1.90
CA THR A 63 -14.07 6.83 -2.18
C THR A 63 -14.97 7.81 -1.44
N HIS A 64 -14.91 7.81 -0.10
CA HIS A 64 -15.71 8.66 0.76
C HIS A 64 -14.92 9.02 2.01
N GLU A 65 -15.20 10.18 2.58
CA GLU A 65 -14.59 10.62 3.83
C GLU A 65 -15.16 9.81 5.01
N VAL A 66 -14.29 9.35 5.90
CA VAL A 66 -14.64 8.62 7.14
C VAL A 66 -14.31 9.42 8.39
N ALA A 67 -13.36 10.35 8.28
CA ALA A 67 -13.02 11.40 9.24
C ALA A 67 -12.31 12.54 8.46
N PRO A 68 -12.19 13.76 9.00
CA PRO A 68 -11.59 14.87 8.27
C PRO A 68 -10.20 14.50 7.69
N GLU A 69 -10.03 14.65 6.37
CA GLU A 69 -8.79 14.31 5.64
C GLU A 69 -8.40 12.81 5.70
N MET A 70 -9.36 11.93 5.99
CA MET A 70 -9.21 10.48 6.00
C MET A 70 -10.37 9.82 5.28
N HIS A 71 -10.04 8.88 4.38
CA HIS A 71 -10.97 8.37 3.40
C HIS A 71 -11.02 6.85 3.44
N GLY A 72 -12.19 6.26 3.22
CA GLY A 72 -12.25 4.91 2.69
C GLY A 72 -11.63 4.90 1.28
N ALA A 73 -10.80 3.92 0.95
CA ALA A 73 -10.11 3.86 -0.33
C ALA A 73 -10.09 2.44 -0.90
N ILE A 74 -10.04 2.35 -2.23
CA ILE A 74 -9.76 1.11 -2.96
C ILE A 74 -8.28 1.10 -3.34
N VAL A 75 -7.53 0.16 -2.76
CA VAL A 75 -6.11 -0.03 -3.04
C VAL A 75 -5.94 -1.21 -3.99
N LYS A 76 -5.30 -0.98 -5.13
CA LYS A 76 -5.02 -2.00 -6.14
C LYS A 76 -3.54 -2.05 -6.44
N ALA A 77 -3.04 -3.24 -6.76
CA ALA A 77 -1.68 -3.44 -7.26
C ALA A 77 -1.54 -4.78 -8.00
N VAL A 78 -0.45 -4.95 -8.76
CA VAL A 78 -0.19 -6.15 -9.56
C VAL A 78 1.16 -6.76 -9.16
N LYS A 79 1.21 -8.08 -8.98
CA LYS A 79 2.48 -8.80 -8.91
C LYS A 79 3.01 -8.97 -10.34
N PRO A 80 4.24 -8.55 -10.65
CA PRO A 80 4.83 -8.72 -11.98
C PRO A 80 4.69 -10.16 -12.51
N ALA A 81 4.37 -10.31 -13.80
CA ALA A 81 4.23 -11.61 -14.46
C ALA A 81 5.55 -12.35 -14.64
N PHE A 82 6.66 -11.60 -14.69
CA PHE A 82 8.01 -12.11 -14.78
C PHE A 82 8.86 -11.45 -13.70
N GLN A 83 9.51 -12.27 -12.86
CA GLN A 83 10.61 -11.78 -12.04
C GLN A 83 11.85 -11.82 -12.92
N HIS A 84 12.41 -10.65 -13.26
CA HIS A 84 13.78 -10.62 -13.77
C HIS A 84 14.68 -11.13 -12.65
N PHE A 85 15.08 -12.40 -12.73
CA PHE A 85 16.16 -12.90 -11.90
C PHE A 85 17.42 -12.19 -12.40
N GLN A 86 17.94 -11.22 -11.64
CA GLN A 86 19.30 -10.75 -11.91
C GLN A 86 20.23 -11.92 -11.61
N VAL A 87 20.67 -12.59 -12.67
CA VAL A 87 21.79 -13.52 -12.60
C VAL A 87 23.00 -12.68 -12.22
N VAL A 88 23.44 -12.77 -10.96
CA VAL A 88 24.76 -12.28 -10.57
C VAL A 88 25.75 -13.12 -11.38
N PRO A 89 26.59 -12.54 -12.26
CA PRO A 89 27.58 -13.32 -12.97
C PRO A 89 28.51 -13.94 -11.93
N ALA A 90 28.60 -15.27 -11.93
CA ALA A 90 29.58 -15.97 -11.12
C ALA A 90 30.96 -15.38 -11.43
N GLY A 91 31.59 -14.80 -10.41
CA GLY A 91 32.93 -14.25 -10.49
C GLY A 91 33.88 -15.28 -11.09
N ARG A 92 34.59 -14.86 -12.13
CA ARG A 92 35.68 -15.58 -12.77
C ARG A 92 36.79 -15.81 -11.72
N ILE A 93 37.09 -17.07 -11.41
CA ILE A 93 38.29 -17.49 -10.67
C ILE A 93 39.55 -17.25 -11.49
#